data_AF-A0A5B2XFC7-F1
#
_entry.id   AF-A0A5B2XFC7-F1
#
_cell.length_a   1.000
_cell.length_b   1.000
_cell.length_c   1.000
_cell.angle_alpha   90.00
_cell.angle_beta   90.00
_cell.angle_gamma   90.00
#
_symmetry.space_group_name_H-M   'P 1'
#
loop_
_entity.id
_entity.type
_entity.pdbx_description
1 polymer ?
#
loop_
_entity_poly.entity_id
_entity_poly.type
_entity_poly.pdbx_seq_one_letter_code
_entity_poly.pdbx_strand_id
1 'polypeptide(L)'
;MDHLDARPRRTSVRFRVAWTLFLVPFLFIGFMFFGFSYLVSPEPEIRIQPGVGVASVDGRDVALVPYERSGTRGMFQVMVRDLFQMRLAAVDAADGRTLWDVQLSDRLVWESSVLAAGKQYVYLATDSGPVVLNLRDGSVAARNDGITGLGGSFIAKRAAYGYDAQNHRVMAMNADGRVLAIPLDSLVAAPIDRDTAGWASALAPDRFLDPAKVTAAAGDLGSGERVELRERSAGVPGSALVRVAADGRATPVGDTVFHHAFVVLDGSSAAGAAAGHVLVTGDRSVNDTHTALRVVSVGSGAVIGSLDVASSPTATIALAGGGTAVATSYEIAVVTADGRVTPLTVGATDFFGNPS
;
A
#
# COMPACT_ATOMS: atom_id res chain seq x y z
N MET A 1 75.79 28.50 34.13
CA MET A 1 75.78 28.31 32.67
C MET A 1 75.87 26.81 32.44
N ASP A 2 74.74 26.11 32.55
CA ASP A 2 74.62 24.68 32.27
C ASP A 2 73.75 24.54 31.03
N HIS A 3 74.39 24.16 29.93
CA HIS A 3 73.72 23.79 28.69
C HIS A 3 73.00 22.44 28.91
N LEU A 4 71.70 22.51 29.22
CA LEU A 4 70.83 21.34 29.24
C LEU A 4 70.62 20.85 27.81
N ASP A 5 71.31 19.76 27.51
CA ASP A 5 71.34 19.05 26.23
C ASP A 5 69.98 18.36 25.98
N ALA A 6 69.11 19.01 25.21
CA ALA A 6 67.79 18.51 24.87
C ALA A 6 67.88 17.38 23.84
N ARG A 7 68.02 16.14 24.30
CA ARG A 7 67.99 14.96 23.41
C ARG A 7 66.61 14.87 22.71
N PRO A 8 66.57 14.75 21.37
CA PRO A 8 65.32 14.60 20.64
C PRO A 8 64.66 13.28 21.04
N ARG A 9 63.45 13.36 21.63
CA ARG A 9 62.58 12.20 21.84
C ARG A 9 62.29 11.59 20.46
N ARG A 10 62.96 10.49 20.11
CA ARG A 10 62.57 9.59 19.01
C ARG A 10 61.20 9.01 19.37
N THR A 11 60.13 9.75 19.06
CA THR A 11 58.77 9.23 19.08
C THR A 11 58.71 8.01 18.17
N SER A 12 58.43 6.87 18.77
CA SER A 12 58.56 5.53 18.20
C SER A 12 57.58 5.31 17.04
N VAL A 13 58.03 5.52 15.81
CA VAL A 13 57.32 5.15 14.57
C VAL A 13 56.86 3.68 14.59
N ARG A 14 57.61 2.80 15.29
CA ARG A 14 57.30 1.37 15.45
C ARG A 14 55.97 1.09 16.17
N PHE A 15 55.54 1.97 17.08
CA PHE A 15 54.29 1.75 17.83
C PHE A 15 53.04 2.00 16.97
N ARG A 16 53.11 2.93 16.01
CA ARG A 16 51.99 3.23 15.10
C ARG A 16 51.76 2.11 14.08
N VAL A 17 52.82 1.51 13.56
CA VAL A 17 52.71 0.41 12.56
C VAL A 17 52.11 -0.86 13.18
N ALA A 18 52.49 -1.19 14.42
CA ALA A 18 51.93 -2.36 15.12
C ALA A 18 50.42 -2.23 15.37
N TRP A 19 49.95 -1.02 15.71
CA TRP A 19 48.51 -0.76 15.91
C TRP A 19 47.71 -0.85 14.61
N THR A 20 48.23 -0.32 13.50
CA THR A 20 47.56 -0.43 12.20
C THR A 20 47.42 -1.88 11.75
N LEU A 21 48.49 -2.69 11.87
CA LEU A 21 48.44 -4.12 11.50
C LEU A 21 47.49 -4.93 12.40
N PHE A 22 47.34 -4.55 13.68
CA PHE A 22 46.38 -5.18 14.57
C PHE A 22 44.92 -4.85 14.22
N LEU A 23 44.62 -3.64 13.73
CA LEU A 23 43.26 -3.23 13.36
C LEU A 23 42.78 -3.81 12.02
N VAL A 24 43.69 -4.09 11.08
CA VAL A 24 43.34 -4.57 9.73
C VAL A 24 42.48 -5.85 9.75
N PRO A 25 42.81 -6.91 10.53
CA PRO A 25 41.94 -8.08 10.63
C PRO A 25 40.53 -7.78 11.14
N PHE A 26 40.38 -6.88 12.12
CA PHE A 26 39.06 -6.51 12.64
C PHE A 26 38.25 -5.69 11.63
N LEU A 27 38.89 -4.77 10.91
CA LEU A 27 38.26 -4.04 9.82
C LEU A 27 37.87 -4.97 8.67
N PHE A 28 38.71 -5.93 8.34
CA PHE A 28 38.42 -6.94 7.32
C PHE A 28 37.26 -7.86 7.73
N ILE A 29 37.28 -8.36 8.98
CA ILE A 29 36.17 -9.13 9.55
C ILE A 29 34.90 -8.29 9.56
N GLY A 30 34.96 -7.04 10.00
CA GLY A 30 33.82 -6.12 9.94
C GLY A 30 33.30 -5.94 8.52
N PHE A 31 34.18 -5.71 7.55
CA PHE A 31 33.79 -5.58 6.15
C PHE A 31 33.19 -6.87 5.57
N MET A 32 33.77 -8.03 5.86
CA MET A 32 33.22 -9.33 5.44
C MET A 32 31.87 -9.63 6.10
N PHE A 33 31.73 -9.37 7.40
CA PHE A 33 30.49 -9.66 8.11
C PHE A 33 29.37 -8.67 7.77
N PHE A 34 29.68 -7.39 7.57
CA PHE A 34 28.66 -6.36 7.32
C PHE A 34 28.53 -5.99 5.85
N GLY A 35 29.64 -5.70 5.17
CA GLY A 35 29.63 -5.30 3.76
C GLY A 35 29.33 -6.46 2.81
N PHE A 36 30.04 -7.58 2.95
CA PHE A 36 29.77 -8.73 2.09
C PHE A 36 28.41 -9.37 2.37
N SER A 37 27.97 -9.46 3.64
CA SER A 37 26.62 -9.95 3.94
C SER A 37 25.54 -9.08 3.32
N TYR A 38 25.70 -7.75 3.26
CA TYR A 38 24.77 -6.86 2.58
C TYR A 38 24.69 -7.15 1.08
N LEU A 39 25.83 -7.39 0.41
CA LEU A 39 25.91 -7.64 -1.03
C LEU A 39 25.31 -8.99 -1.46
N VAL A 40 25.37 -10.01 -0.61
CA VAL A 40 24.85 -11.36 -0.93
C VAL A 40 23.49 -11.65 -0.32
N SER A 41 22.95 -10.74 0.49
CA SER A 41 21.63 -10.92 1.07
C SER A 41 20.54 -10.77 0.02
N PRO A 42 19.50 -11.61 0.05
CA PRO A 42 18.35 -11.43 -0.81
C PRO A 42 17.72 -10.07 -0.54
N GLU A 43 17.04 -9.54 -1.55
CA GLU A 43 16.20 -8.37 -1.36
C GLU A 43 15.10 -8.67 -0.35
N PRO A 44 14.70 -7.67 0.46
CA PRO A 44 13.60 -7.87 1.38
C PRO A 44 12.34 -8.21 0.59
N GLU A 45 11.53 -9.11 1.12
CA GLU A 45 10.22 -9.40 0.58
C GLU A 45 9.28 -8.24 0.93
N ILE A 46 8.56 -7.74 -0.06
CA ILE A 46 7.57 -6.67 0.08
C ILE A 46 6.20 -7.27 -0.12
N ARG A 47 5.29 -7.03 0.82
CA ARG A 47 3.89 -7.47 0.71
C ARG A 47 2.96 -6.30 0.94
N ILE A 48 2.20 -5.93 -0.08
CA ILE A 48 1.25 -4.82 0.00
C ILE A 48 0.03 -5.25 0.81
N GLN A 49 -0.41 -4.35 1.70
CA GLN A 49 -1.60 -4.54 2.50
C GLN A 49 -2.85 -4.06 1.73
N PRO A 50 -4.01 -4.71 1.93
CA PRO A 50 -5.22 -4.40 1.17
C PRO A 50 -5.80 -3.00 1.46
N GLY A 51 -5.39 -2.35 2.56
CA GLY A 51 -5.92 -1.04 2.95
C GLY A 51 -5.24 0.15 2.27
N VAL A 52 -5.14 0.13 0.94
CA VAL A 52 -4.57 1.24 0.15
C VAL A 52 -5.52 2.44 0.14
N GLY A 53 -4.97 3.65 0.19
CA GLY A 53 -5.73 4.89 0.12
C GLY A 53 -5.25 5.83 -0.99
N VAL A 54 -5.98 6.92 -1.21
CA VAL A 54 -5.63 7.99 -2.14
C VAL A 54 -5.71 9.33 -1.43
N ALA A 55 -4.83 10.24 -1.83
CA ALA A 55 -4.86 11.63 -1.41
C ALA A 55 -4.50 12.54 -2.58
N SER A 56 -4.74 13.83 -2.41
CA SER A 56 -4.23 14.85 -3.32
C SER A 56 -3.19 15.71 -2.62
N VAL A 57 -1.99 15.80 -3.19
CA VAL A 57 -0.89 16.64 -2.68
C VAL A 57 -0.47 17.60 -3.78
N ASP A 58 -0.67 18.89 -3.56
CA ASP A 58 -0.38 19.95 -4.54
C ASP A 58 -1.06 19.71 -5.90
N GLY A 59 -2.29 19.17 -5.88
CA GLY A 59 -3.07 18.86 -7.08
C GLY A 59 -2.67 17.58 -7.81
N ARG A 60 -1.76 16.78 -7.25
CA ARG A 60 -1.37 15.47 -7.79
C ARG A 60 -2.00 14.35 -7.00
N ASP A 61 -2.43 13.30 -7.70
CA ASP A 61 -2.94 12.09 -7.07
C ASP A 61 -1.79 11.30 -6.47
N VAL A 62 -1.95 10.93 -5.19
CA VAL A 62 -0.95 10.19 -4.42
C VAL A 62 -1.60 8.92 -3.90
N ALA A 63 -1.04 7.77 -4.27
CA ALA A 63 -1.40 6.48 -3.70
C ALA A 63 -0.69 6.31 -2.34
N LEU A 64 -1.46 5.96 -1.32
CA LEU A 64 -0.99 5.71 0.03
C LEU A 64 -1.00 4.21 0.28
N VAL A 65 0.19 3.62 0.35
CA VAL A 65 0.38 2.17 0.22
C VAL A 65 0.95 1.61 1.52
N PRO A 66 0.12 1.02 2.39
CA PRO A 66 0.63 0.24 3.50
C PRO A 66 1.26 -1.04 2.97
N TYR A 67 2.47 -1.37 3.41
CA TYR A 67 3.16 -2.58 2.98
C TYR A 67 4.07 -3.14 4.07
N GLU A 68 4.10 -4.46 4.16
CA GLU A 68 5.03 -5.20 4.99
C GLU A 68 6.35 -5.33 4.24
N ARG A 69 7.43 -5.16 4.98
CA ARG A 69 8.77 -5.49 4.53
C ARG A 69 9.35 -6.52 5.49
N SER A 70 9.67 -7.69 4.96
CA SER A 70 10.29 -8.77 5.72
C SER A 70 11.62 -9.20 5.10
N GLY A 71 12.47 -9.82 5.90
CA GLY A 71 13.78 -10.31 5.47
C GLY A 71 14.92 -9.37 5.81
N THR A 72 16.14 -9.89 5.72
CA THR A 72 17.36 -9.21 6.18
C THR A 72 18.29 -8.88 5.03
N ARG A 73 18.59 -7.60 4.82
CA ARG A 73 19.80 -7.14 4.13
C ARG A 73 20.97 -7.13 5.12
N GLY A 74 21.59 -8.29 5.29
CA GLY A 74 22.84 -8.46 6.02
C GLY A 74 22.71 -8.65 7.53
N MET A 75 23.85 -8.95 8.16
CA MET A 75 23.93 -9.33 9.58
C MET A 75 23.57 -8.18 10.53
N PHE A 76 23.68 -6.92 10.09
CA PHE A 76 23.31 -5.75 10.89
C PHE A 76 21.82 -5.78 11.26
N GLN A 77 20.95 -6.12 10.30
CA GLN A 77 19.50 -6.15 10.51
C GLN A 77 19.07 -7.27 11.46
N VAL A 78 19.76 -8.42 11.41
CA VAL A 78 19.54 -9.53 12.36
C VAL A 78 19.79 -9.06 13.81
N MET A 79 20.83 -8.26 14.04
CA MET A 79 21.18 -7.79 15.38
C MET A 79 20.21 -6.75 15.93
N VAL A 80 19.61 -5.91 15.07
CA VAL A 80 18.65 -4.88 15.50
C VAL A 80 17.20 -5.37 15.58
N ARG A 81 16.95 -6.67 15.34
CA ARG A 81 15.62 -7.33 15.42
C ARG A 81 14.55 -6.74 14.49
N ASP A 82 14.98 -6.07 13.43
CA ASP A 82 14.10 -5.38 12.51
C ASP A 82 13.69 -6.29 11.34
N LEU A 83 13.15 -7.45 11.67
CA LEU A 83 12.80 -8.51 10.71
C LEU A 83 11.44 -8.29 10.05
N PHE A 84 10.59 -7.46 10.67
CA PHE A 84 9.22 -7.20 10.26
C PHE A 84 8.92 -5.72 10.41
N GLN A 85 8.91 -5.01 9.29
CA GLN A 85 8.54 -3.61 9.26
C GLN A 85 7.15 -3.47 8.65
N MET A 86 6.27 -2.78 9.37
CA MET A 86 5.05 -2.25 8.77
C MET A 86 5.33 -0.81 8.33
N ARG A 87 5.15 -0.51 7.05
CA ARG A 87 5.49 0.79 6.46
C ARG A 87 4.30 1.37 5.69
N LEU A 88 4.38 2.66 5.42
CA LEU A 88 3.48 3.37 4.52
C LEU A 88 4.31 4.20 3.54
N ALA A 89 4.10 3.98 2.25
CA ALA A 89 4.64 4.85 1.21
C ALA A 89 3.56 5.76 0.65
N ALA A 90 3.92 7.01 0.35
CA ALA A 90 3.18 7.85 -0.56
C ALA A 90 3.86 7.83 -1.92
N VAL A 91 3.12 7.42 -2.96
CA VAL A 91 3.62 7.29 -4.32
C VAL A 91 2.81 8.18 -5.24
N ASP A 92 3.49 9.03 -6.00
CA ASP A 92 2.84 9.84 -7.04
C ASP A 92 2.26 8.91 -8.10
N ALA A 93 0.94 8.96 -8.29
CA ALA A 93 0.25 8.02 -9.17
C ALA A 93 0.59 8.25 -10.65
N ALA A 94 1.07 9.44 -11.02
CA ALA A 94 1.36 9.77 -12.42
C ALA A 94 2.66 9.14 -12.92
N ASP A 95 3.72 9.16 -12.11
CA ASP A 95 5.06 8.71 -12.51
C ASP A 95 5.62 7.56 -11.64
N GLY A 96 4.92 7.17 -10.58
CA GLY A 96 5.34 6.12 -9.66
C GLY A 96 6.45 6.53 -8.70
N ARG A 97 6.79 7.82 -8.62
CA ARG A 97 7.84 8.30 -7.73
C ARG A 97 7.35 8.28 -6.29
N THR A 98 8.11 7.60 -5.42
CA THR A 98 7.89 7.68 -3.97
C THR A 98 8.18 9.09 -3.47
N LEU A 99 7.19 9.72 -2.83
CA LEU A 99 7.29 11.03 -2.21
C LEU A 99 7.89 10.94 -0.82
N TRP A 100 7.43 9.96 -0.04
CA TRP A 100 7.96 9.60 1.27
C TRP A 100 7.62 8.15 1.60
N ASP A 101 8.39 7.56 2.51
CA ASP A 101 8.25 6.18 2.96
C ASP A 101 8.58 6.11 4.45
N VAL A 102 7.59 5.81 5.28
CA VAL A 102 7.73 5.88 6.73
C VAL A 102 7.42 4.55 7.39
N GLN A 103 8.25 4.21 8.38
CA GLN A 103 8.03 3.04 9.22
C GLN A 103 6.95 3.34 10.26
N LEU A 104 5.87 2.57 10.24
CA LEU A 104 4.78 2.66 11.22
C LEU A 104 5.11 1.87 12.49
N SER A 105 5.68 0.67 12.32
CA SER A 105 5.99 -0.27 13.41
C SER A 105 7.22 -1.11 13.07
N ASP A 106 8.00 -1.46 14.10
CA ASP A 106 9.10 -2.44 14.14
C ASP A 106 8.66 -3.81 14.69
N ARG A 107 7.38 -3.92 15.06
CA ARG A 107 6.74 -5.14 15.51
C ARG A 107 5.90 -5.74 14.41
N LEU A 108 5.68 -7.05 14.53
CA LEU A 108 4.70 -7.79 13.75
C LEU A 108 3.31 -7.20 14.00
N VAL A 109 2.91 -6.32 13.09
CA VAL A 109 1.57 -5.78 12.94
C VAL A 109 0.99 -6.51 11.73
N TRP A 110 -0.15 -7.16 11.92
CA TRP A 110 -0.69 -8.04 10.90
C TRP A 110 -1.48 -7.29 9.85
N GLU A 111 -2.12 -6.18 10.22
CA GLU A 111 -2.90 -5.36 9.31
C GLU A 111 -2.66 -3.86 9.50
N SER A 112 -2.56 -3.15 8.37
CA SER A 112 -2.60 -1.70 8.29
C SER A 112 -3.51 -1.28 7.15
N SER A 113 -4.37 -0.29 7.42
CA SER A 113 -5.26 0.28 6.43
C SER A 113 -5.30 1.79 6.53
N VAL A 114 -5.14 2.44 5.39
CA VAL A 114 -5.53 3.84 5.23
C VAL A 114 -7.04 3.91 5.34
N LEU A 115 -7.54 4.72 6.27
CA LEU A 115 -8.98 4.94 6.46
C LEU A 115 -9.45 6.10 5.59
N ALA A 116 -8.68 7.20 5.61
CA ALA A 116 -8.95 8.41 4.86
C ALA A 116 -7.71 9.31 4.82
N ALA A 117 -7.73 10.26 3.90
CA ALA A 117 -6.78 11.37 3.86
C ALA A 117 -7.54 12.69 3.69
N GLY A 118 -7.16 13.69 4.47
CA GLY A 118 -7.56 15.08 4.28
C GLY A 118 -6.54 15.85 3.43
N LYS A 119 -6.45 17.15 3.65
CA LYS A 119 -5.46 18.04 3.02
C LYS A 119 -4.12 18.05 3.75
N GLN A 120 -4.13 17.81 5.06
CA GLN A 120 -2.98 17.89 5.94
C GLN A 120 -2.59 16.54 6.51
N TYR A 121 -3.58 15.68 6.78
CA TYR A 121 -3.33 14.42 7.48
C TYR A 121 -3.83 13.19 6.74
N VAL A 122 -3.10 12.08 6.91
CA VAL A 122 -3.52 10.72 6.58
C VAL A 122 -3.87 10.00 7.87
N TYR A 123 -5.00 9.30 7.88
CA TYR A 123 -5.47 8.52 9.01
C TYR A 123 -5.37 7.04 8.68
N LEU A 124 -4.66 6.31 9.55
CA LEU A 124 -4.47 4.88 9.44
C LEU A 124 -5.02 4.16 10.66
N ALA A 125 -5.51 2.95 10.43
CA ALA A 125 -5.79 1.97 11.47
C ALA A 125 -4.83 0.80 11.34
N THR A 126 -4.25 0.43 12.48
CA THR A 126 -3.34 -0.70 12.64
C THR A 126 -3.81 -1.59 13.79
N ASP A 127 -3.24 -2.78 13.92
CA ASP A 127 -3.44 -3.62 15.10
C ASP A 127 -2.82 -3.05 16.38
N SER A 128 -2.06 -1.96 16.29
CA SER A 128 -1.53 -1.23 17.44
C SER A 128 -2.35 0.01 17.79
N GLY A 129 -3.44 0.28 17.05
CA GLY A 129 -4.28 1.46 17.19
C GLY A 129 -4.17 2.44 16.00
N PRO A 130 -4.71 3.65 16.13
CA PRO A 130 -4.77 4.62 15.06
C PRO A 130 -3.47 5.42 14.97
N VAL A 131 -3.05 5.72 13.75
CA VAL A 131 -1.89 6.56 13.46
C VAL A 131 -2.32 7.68 12.53
N VAL A 132 -1.94 8.91 12.86
CA VAL A 132 -2.17 10.09 12.02
C VAL A 132 -0.81 10.61 11.56
N LEU A 133 -0.63 10.70 10.25
CA LEU A 133 0.59 11.17 9.62
C LEU A 133 0.35 12.49 8.89
N ASN A 134 1.35 13.35 8.85
CA ASN A 134 1.36 14.49 7.96
C ASN A 134 1.44 14.00 6.51
N LEU A 135 0.47 14.39 5.68
CA LEU A 135 0.36 13.96 4.30
C LEU A 135 1.55 14.43 3.43
N ARG A 136 2.19 15.55 3.78
CA ARG A 136 3.24 16.16 2.98
C ARG A 136 4.58 15.42 3.09
N ASP A 137 4.95 14.97 4.30
CA ASP A 137 6.26 14.40 4.59
C ASP A 137 6.23 13.03 5.29
N GLY A 138 5.03 12.52 5.58
CA GLY A 138 4.83 11.23 6.26
C GLY A 138 5.13 11.25 7.76
N SER A 139 5.53 12.40 8.34
CA SER A 139 5.87 12.47 9.77
C SER A 139 4.67 12.14 10.66
N VAL A 140 4.91 11.46 11.79
CA VAL A 140 3.83 11.09 12.73
C VAL A 140 3.34 12.35 13.45
N ALA A 141 2.10 12.75 13.17
CA ALA A 141 1.45 13.89 13.81
C ALA A 141 0.81 13.50 15.15
N ALA A 142 0.15 12.34 15.19
CA ALA A 142 -0.40 11.76 16.41
C ALA A 142 -0.47 10.23 16.30
N ARG A 143 -0.46 9.53 17.43
CA ARG A 143 -0.61 8.09 17.51
C ARG A 143 -1.35 7.74 18.79
N ASN A 144 -2.31 6.82 18.72
CA ASN A 144 -2.99 6.27 19.89
C ASN A 144 -3.54 7.36 20.83
N ASP A 145 -3.04 7.41 22.07
CA ASP A 145 -3.41 8.37 23.11
C ASP A 145 -2.94 9.80 22.85
N GLY A 146 -2.04 9.99 21.87
CA GLY A 146 -1.68 11.32 21.35
C GLY A 146 -2.79 11.99 20.54
N ILE A 147 -3.85 11.27 20.16
CA ILE A 147 -5.06 11.86 19.55
C ILE A 147 -5.92 12.44 20.68
N THR A 148 -6.07 13.77 20.68
CA THR A 148 -6.79 14.48 21.76
C THR A 148 -8.24 13.99 21.82
N GLY A 149 -8.73 13.64 23.00
CA GLY A 149 -10.10 13.15 23.21
C GLY A 149 -10.28 11.64 23.05
N LEU A 150 -9.36 10.93 22.38
CA LEU A 150 -9.34 9.46 22.37
C LEU A 150 -8.68 8.92 23.65
N GLY A 151 -7.56 9.55 24.06
CA GLY A 151 -6.86 9.27 25.31
C GLY A 151 -6.35 7.83 25.42
N GLY A 152 -6.06 7.39 26.65
CA GLY A 152 -5.55 6.03 26.94
C GLY A 152 -6.57 4.90 26.71
N SER A 153 -7.82 5.23 26.38
CA SER A 153 -8.89 4.25 26.12
C SER A 153 -8.99 3.87 24.64
N PHE A 154 -7.99 4.16 23.80
CA PHE A 154 -8.00 3.68 22.42
C PHE A 154 -7.98 2.15 22.36
N ILE A 155 -8.50 1.57 21.27
CA ILE A 155 -8.46 0.13 21.06
C ILE A 155 -7.35 -0.21 20.07
N ALA A 156 -6.42 -1.05 20.47
CA ALA A 156 -5.35 -1.56 19.60
C ALA A 156 -5.86 -2.68 18.68
N LYS A 157 -6.80 -2.36 17.78
CA LYS A 157 -7.32 -3.26 16.74
C LYS A 157 -7.81 -2.46 15.55
N ARG A 158 -7.51 -2.90 14.32
CA ARG A 158 -7.94 -2.22 13.09
C ARG A 158 -9.45 -2.01 13.02
N ALA A 159 -10.23 -3.02 13.40
CA ALA A 159 -11.69 -3.02 13.29
C ALA A 159 -12.42 -2.06 14.23
N ALA A 160 -11.71 -1.40 15.16
CA ALA A 160 -12.25 -0.34 16.00
C ALA A 160 -12.34 1.01 15.28
N TYR A 161 -11.87 1.10 14.03
CA TYR A 161 -11.83 2.34 13.25
C TYR A 161 -12.46 2.17 11.87
N GLY A 162 -13.03 3.26 11.36
CA GLY A 162 -13.64 3.29 10.03
C GLY A 162 -13.75 4.71 9.49
N TYR A 163 -14.23 4.87 8.26
CA TYR A 163 -14.37 6.17 7.62
C TYR A 163 -15.83 6.46 7.25
N ASP A 164 -16.35 7.58 7.77
CA ASP A 164 -17.65 8.13 7.42
C ASP A 164 -17.47 9.11 6.26
N ALA A 165 -17.60 8.58 5.03
CA ALA A 165 -17.43 9.34 3.81
C ALA A 165 -18.46 10.48 3.65
N GLN A 166 -19.68 10.30 4.18
CA GLN A 166 -20.74 11.30 4.08
C GLN A 166 -20.41 12.56 4.90
N ASN A 167 -19.79 12.39 6.06
CA ASN A 167 -19.46 13.49 6.97
C ASN A 167 -17.96 13.82 7.00
N HIS A 168 -17.15 13.22 6.12
CA HIS A 168 -15.71 13.43 6.01
C HIS A 168 -14.99 13.35 7.37
N ARG A 169 -15.14 12.21 8.05
CA ARG A 169 -14.57 12.00 9.39
C ARG A 169 -14.21 10.54 9.62
N VAL A 170 -13.14 10.32 10.39
CA VAL A 170 -12.75 9.00 10.86
C VAL A 170 -13.54 8.68 12.12
N MET A 171 -14.11 7.49 12.16
CA MET A 171 -14.88 6.98 13.28
C MET A 171 -13.98 6.07 14.10
N ALA A 172 -14.03 6.19 15.43
CA ALA A 172 -13.23 5.41 16.35
C ALA A 172 -14.10 4.90 17.51
N MET A 173 -13.94 3.64 17.89
CA MET A 173 -14.51 3.09 19.11
C MET A 173 -13.43 3.04 20.20
N ASN A 174 -13.74 3.57 21.38
CA ASN A 174 -12.87 3.46 22.55
C ASN A 174 -13.23 2.23 23.41
N ALA A 175 -12.38 1.90 24.37
CA ALA A 175 -12.54 0.74 25.27
C ALA A 175 -13.80 0.80 26.15
N ASP A 176 -14.40 1.98 26.31
CA ASP A 176 -15.68 2.16 27.01
C ASP A 176 -16.90 1.90 26.10
N GLY A 177 -16.67 1.51 24.85
CA GLY A 177 -17.71 1.31 23.83
C GLY A 177 -18.30 2.60 23.27
N ARG A 178 -17.69 3.76 23.56
CA ARG A 178 -18.12 5.05 23.01
C ARG A 178 -17.56 5.22 21.60
N VAL A 179 -18.43 5.65 20.68
CA VAL A 179 -18.01 6.06 19.34
C VAL A 179 -17.64 7.53 19.35
N LEU A 180 -16.47 7.82 18.78
CA LEU A 180 -15.88 9.13 18.62
C LEU A 180 -15.72 9.40 17.12
N ALA A 181 -15.73 10.67 16.74
CA ALA A 181 -15.38 11.11 15.41
C ALA A 181 -14.17 12.04 15.45
N ILE A 182 -13.29 11.85 14.47
CA ILE A 182 -12.15 12.70 14.18
C ILE A 182 -12.41 13.31 12.79
N PRO A 183 -12.81 14.59 12.70
CA PRO A 183 -12.92 15.27 11.42
C PRO A 183 -11.60 15.16 10.64
N LEU A 184 -11.67 15.05 9.30
CA LEU A 184 -10.45 15.12 8.50
C LEU A 184 -9.71 16.45 8.76
N ASP A 185 -8.37 16.36 8.75
CA ASP A 185 -7.46 17.45 9.11
C ASP A 185 -7.53 17.93 10.58
N SER A 186 -8.12 17.13 11.46
CA SER A 186 -8.10 17.33 12.91
C SER A 186 -7.31 16.24 13.64
N LEU A 187 -6.72 16.59 14.78
CA LEU A 187 -6.13 15.64 15.74
C LEU A 187 -6.99 15.49 17.00
N VAL A 188 -8.24 15.96 16.95
CA VAL A 188 -9.20 15.95 18.05
C VAL A 188 -10.35 15.01 17.73
N ALA A 189 -10.50 13.98 18.55
CA ALA A 189 -11.63 13.08 18.61
C ALA A 189 -12.71 13.68 19.53
N ALA A 190 -13.94 13.75 19.05
CA ALA A 190 -15.08 14.19 19.84
C ALA A 190 -16.17 13.10 19.86
N PRO A 191 -16.91 12.93 20.97
CA PRO A 191 -18.09 12.08 20.98
C PRO A 191 -19.10 12.54 19.93
N ILE A 192 -19.73 11.59 19.27
CA ILE A 192 -20.84 11.86 18.35
C ILE A 192 -22.18 11.69 19.06
N ASP A 193 -23.17 12.51 18.69
CA ASP A 193 -24.55 12.35 19.15
C ASP A 193 -25.15 11.02 18.64
N ARG A 194 -26.18 10.52 19.33
CA ARG A 194 -26.75 9.16 19.17
C ARG A 194 -27.20 8.75 17.75
N ASP A 195 -27.27 9.66 16.80
CA ASP A 195 -27.82 9.43 15.45
C ASP A 195 -26.93 8.59 14.52
N THR A 196 -25.88 7.98 15.06
CA THR A 196 -24.93 7.10 14.36
C THR A 196 -24.91 5.69 14.95
N ALA A 197 -26.05 5.18 15.45
CA ALA A 197 -26.16 3.84 16.05
C ALA A 197 -25.57 2.72 15.14
N GLY A 198 -25.62 2.89 13.81
CA GLY A 198 -25.01 1.95 12.87
C GLY A 198 -23.49 1.81 13.00
N TRP A 199 -22.79 2.86 13.46
CA TRP A 199 -21.34 2.81 13.64
C TRP A 199 -20.90 1.95 14.82
N ALA A 200 -21.69 1.90 15.91
CA ALA A 200 -21.36 1.04 17.05
C ALA A 200 -21.38 -0.45 16.67
N SER A 201 -22.27 -0.86 15.76
CA SER A 201 -22.25 -2.23 15.20
C SER A 201 -21.19 -2.42 14.10
N ALA A 202 -20.86 -1.36 13.36
CA ALA A 202 -19.89 -1.44 12.28
C ALA A 202 -18.46 -1.57 12.82
N LEU A 203 -18.14 -0.79 13.86
CA LEU A 203 -16.87 -0.80 14.59
C LEU A 203 -16.97 -1.85 15.68
N ALA A 204 -16.40 -3.02 15.45
CA ALA A 204 -16.42 -4.11 16.41
C ALA A 204 -14.99 -4.67 16.51
N PRO A 205 -14.31 -4.50 17.66
CA PRO A 205 -12.92 -4.94 17.81
C PRO A 205 -12.70 -6.42 17.50
N ASP A 206 -13.71 -7.27 17.77
CA ASP A 206 -13.64 -8.70 17.54
C ASP A 206 -14.23 -9.12 16.18
N ARG A 207 -14.67 -8.16 15.37
CA ARG A 207 -15.17 -8.43 14.04
C ARG A 207 -14.00 -8.70 13.11
N PHE A 208 -14.02 -9.88 12.51
CA PHE A 208 -13.21 -10.15 11.33
C PHE A 208 -13.72 -9.28 10.19
N LEU A 209 -12.84 -8.46 9.63
CA LEU A 209 -13.15 -7.65 8.46
C LEU A 209 -12.77 -8.47 7.24
N ASP A 210 -13.78 -9.00 6.55
CA ASP A 210 -13.56 -9.66 5.27
C ASP A 210 -12.88 -8.68 4.31
N PRO A 211 -11.82 -9.10 3.60
CA PRO A 211 -11.24 -8.30 2.54
C PRO A 211 -12.34 -7.89 1.57
N ALA A 212 -12.32 -6.64 1.13
CA ALA A 212 -13.25 -6.18 0.11
C ALA A 212 -13.14 -7.10 -1.10
N LYS A 213 -14.28 -7.57 -1.60
CA LYS A 213 -14.30 -8.38 -2.82
C LYS A 213 -14.03 -7.45 -4.01
N VAL A 214 -12.77 -7.41 -4.44
CA VAL A 214 -12.30 -6.54 -5.53
C VAL A 214 -12.36 -7.20 -6.91
N THR A 215 -12.84 -8.43 -6.99
CA THR A 215 -13.05 -9.12 -8.27
C THR A 215 -14.39 -9.85 -8.29
N ALA A 216 -15.06 -9.84 -9.43
CA ALA A 216 -16.31 -10.57 -9.63
C ALA A 216 -16.52 -10.95 -11.10
N ALA A 217 -17.54 -11.76 -11.37
CA ALA A 217 -17.96 -12.04 -12.74
C ALA A 217 -18.62 -10.82 -13.42
N ALA A 218 -19.06 -9.83 -12.65
CA ALA A 218 -19.78 -8.65 -13.15
C ALA A 218 -19.46 -7.40 -12.32
N GLY A 219 -19.57 -6.22 -12.92
CA GLY A 219 -19.42 -4.93 -12.24
C GLY A 219 -20.25 -3.83 -12.91
N ASP A 220 -20.75 -2.89 -12.12
CA ASP A 220 -21.63 -1.81 -12.60
C ASP A 220 -20.86 -0.81 -13.48
N LEU A 221 -21.48 -0.36 -14.58
CA LEU A 221 -20.97 0.73 -15.42
C LEU A 221 -21.61 2.08 -15.09
N GLY A 222 -22.58 2.10 -14.17
CA GLY A 222 -23.44 3.26 -13.91
C GLY A 222 -24.72 3.25 -14.74
N SER A 223 -25.68 4.12 -14.40
CA SER A 223 -26.97 4.26 -15.09
C SER A 223 -27.80 2.96 -15.22
N GLY A 224 -27.59 1.99 -14.32
CA GLY A 224 -28.23 0.68 -14.35
C GLY A 224 -27.64 -0.31 -15.37
N GLU A 225 -26.56 0.07 -16.06
CA GLU A 225 -25.81 -0.83 -16.92
C GLU A 225 -24.69 -1.55 -16.15
N ARG A 226 -24.25 -2.70 -16.65
CA ARG A 226 -23.11 -3.44 -16.10
C ARG A 226 -22.32 -4.18 -17.18
N VAL A 227 -21.09 -4.55 -16.85
CA VAL A 227 -20.32 -5.54 -17.61
C VAL A 227 -20.35 -6.89 -16.91
N GLU A 228 -20.31 -7.96 -17.70
CA GLU A 228 -20.25 -9.34 -17.24
C GLU A 228 -19.24 -10.12 -18.07
N LEU A 229 -18.45 -10.97 -17.42
CA LEU A 229 -17.74 -12.05 -18.09
C LEU A 229 -18.69 -13.24 -18.21
N ARG A 230 -18.98 -13.64 -19.45
CA ARG A 230 -19.83 -14.80 -19.73
C ARG A 230 -19.02 -15.87 -20.42
N GLU A 231 -19.21 -17.11 -19.97
CA GLU A 231 -18.64 -18.27 -20.66
C GLU A 231 -19.09 -18.30 -22.11
N ARG A 232 -18.17 -18.67 -22.99
CA ARG A 232 -18.47 -18.81 -24.41
C ARG A 232 -19.32 -20.04 -24.67
N SER A 233 -20.19 -19.96 -25.67
CA SER A 233 -21.02 -21.07 -26.11
C SER A 233 -20.21 -22.27 -26.61
N ALA A 234 -20.82 -23.46 -26.56
CA ALA A 234 -20.35 -24.68 -27.23
C ALA A 234 -19.03 -25.25 -26.69
N GLY A 235 -18.77 -25.11 -25.39
CA GLY A 235 -17.61 -25.74 -24.74
C GLY A 235 -16.26 -25.16 -25.17
N VAL A 236 -16.26 -23.99 -25.81
CA VAL A 236 -15.02 -23.29 -26.14
C VAL A 236 -14.46 -22.67 -24.86
N PRO A 237 -13.21 -22.98 -24.46
CA PRO A 237 -12.63 -22.45 -23.23
C PRO A 237 -12.58 -20.92 -23.21
N GLY A 238 -12.82 -20.35 -22.03
CA GLY A 238 -12.74 -18.93 -21.77
C GLY A 238 -14.09 -18.21 -21.73
N SER A 239 -14.02 -16.92 -21.42
CA SER A 239 -15.16 -16.01 -21.30
C SER A 239 -15.01 -14.85 -22.26
N ALA A 240 -16.13 -14.26 -22.63
CA ALA A 240 -16.21 -12.99 -23.36
C ALA A 240 -16.82 -11.93 -22.46
N LEU A 241 -16.38 -10.68 -22.63
CA LEU A 241 -16.97 -9.55 -21.93
C LEU A 241 -18.25 -9.13 -22.64
N VAL A 242 -19.32 -8.89 -21.87
CA VAL A 242 -20.64 -8.53 -22.36
C VAL A 242 -21.16 -7.35 -21.57
N ARG A 243 -21.70 -6.35 -22.25
CA ARG A 243 -22.39 -5.22 -21.64
C ARG A 243 -23.86 -5.58 -21.54
N VAL A 244 -24.42 -5.42 -20.36
CA VAL A 244 -25.84 -5.65 -20.08
C VAL A 244 -26.47 -4.29 -19.78
N ALA A 245 -27.38 -3.88 -20.65
CA ALA A 245 -28.12 -2.63 -20.48
C ALA A 245 -29.13 -2.75 -19.32
N ALA A 246 -29.67 -1.61 -18.87
CA ALA A 246 -30.66 -1.56 -17.79
C ALA A 246 -31.94 -2.37 -18.09
N ASP A 247 -32.25 -2.60 -19.38
CA ASP A 247 -33.38 -3.44 -19.82
C ASP A 247 -33.03 -4.94 -19.92
N GLY A 248 -31.82 -5.33 -19.53
CA GLY A 248 -31.33 -6.71 -19.57
C GLY A 248 -30.78 -7.16 -20.92
N ARG A 249 -30.83 -6.32 -21.97
CA ARG A 249 -30.24 -6.67 -23.27
C ARG A 249 -28.73 -6.79 -23.14
N ALA A 250 -28.21 -7.92 -23.59
CA ALA A 250 -26.80 -8.24 -23.56
C ALA A 250 -26.15 -8.03 -24.94
N THR A 251 -25.07 -7.26 -25.00
CA THR A 251 -24.29 -7.02 -26.21
C THR A 251 -22.81 -7.32 -25.96
N PRO A 252 -22.14 -8.12 -26.81
CA PRO A 252 -20.70 -8.37 -26.68
C PRO A 252 -19.87 -7.08 -26.66
N VAL A 253 -18.86 -7.03 -25.82
CA VAL A 253 -17.87 -5.94 -25.73
C VAL A 253 -16.62 -6.43 -26.48
N GLY A 254 -16.74 -6.46 -27.81
CA GLY A 254 -15.72 -7.00 -28.73
C GLY A 254 -15.60 -8.53 -28.71
N ASP A 255 -14.51 -9.02 -29.32
CA ASP A 255 -14.25 -10.46 -29.54
C ASP A 255 -13.11 -11.01 -28.67
N THR A 256 -12.59 -10.21 -27.73
CA THR A 256 -11.51 -10.63 -26.83
C THR A 256 -11.95 -11.79 -25.95
N VAL A 257 -11.10 -12.82 -25.85
CA VAL A 257 -11.32 -14.01 -25.03
C VAL A 257 -10.46 -13.91 -23.77
N PHE A 258 -11.07 -14.16 -22.62
CA PHE A 258 -10.42 -14.12 -21.32
C PHE A 258 -10.45 -15.51 -20.67
N HIS A 259 -9.35 -15.92 -20.04
CA HIS A 259 -9.23 -17.22 -19.38
C HIS A 259 -9.14 -17.03 -17.87
N HIS A 260 -9.92 -17.83 -17.11
CA HIS A 260 -10.07 -17.72 -15.65
C HIS A 260 -10.15 -16.28 -15.13
N ALA A 261 -10.96 -15.47 -15.82
CA ALA A 261 -10.93 -14.04 -15.65
C ALA A 261 -12.06 -13.51 -14.77
N PHE A 262 -11.81 -12.36 -14.17
CA PHE A 262 -12.74 -11.62 -13.34
C PHE A 262 -12.67 -10.12 -13.67
N VAL A 263 -13.81 -9.45 -13.60
CA VAL A 263 -13.89 -7.99 -13.62
C VAL A 263 -13.34 -7.48 -12.29
N VAL A 264 -12.41 -6.53 -12.36
CA VAL A 264 -11.91 -5.84 -11.17
C VAL A 264 -12.91 -4.76 -10.78
N LEU A 265 -13.22 -4.67 -9.49
CA LEU A 265 -14.27 -3.80 -8.95
C LEU A 265 -13.68 -2.68 -8.11
N ASP A 266 -14.32 -1.52 -8.10
CA ASP A 266 -14.24 -0.48 -7.08
C ASP A 266 -15.64 -0.38 -6.41
N GLY A 267 -15.76 -0.95 -5.21
CA GLY A 267 -17.06 -1.24 -4.61
C GLY A 267 -17.86 -2.24 -5.45
N SER A 268 -19.03 -1.83 -5.95
CA SER A 268 -19.83 -2.62 -6.91
C SER A 268 -19.57 -2.26 -8.38
N SER A 269 -18.89 -1.13 -8.61
CA SER A 269 -18.64 -0.62 -9.96
C SER A 269 -17.45 -1.33 -10.59
N ALA A 270 -17.48 -1.53 -11.91
CA ALA A 270 -16.31 -1.99 -12.64
C ALA A 270 -15.21 -0.90 -12.57
N ALA A 271 -14.02 -1.29 -12.14
CA ALA A 271 -12.87 -0.40 -12.07
C ALA A 271 -12.57 0.19 -13.46
N GLY A 272 -12.34 1.51 -13.53
CA GLY A 272 -12.13 2.25 -14.77
C GLY A 272 -13.40 2.69 -15.52
N ALA A 273 -14.60 2.28 -15.08
CA ALA A 273 -15.86 2.54 -15.81
C ALA A 273 -16.10 4.02 -16.09
N ALA A 274 -15.79 4.90 -15.12
CA ALA A 274 -15.93 6.35 -15.25
C ALA A 274 -15.08 6.95 -16.39
N ALA A 275 -14.00 6.26 -16.79
CA ALA A 275 -13.12 6.63 -17.89
C ALA A 275 -13.38 5.82 -19.17
N GLY A 276 -14.51 5.11 -19.25
CA GLY A 276 -14.95 4.39 -20.47
C GLY A 276 -14.20 3.09 -20.75
N HIS A 277 -13.50 2.54 -19.78
CA HIS A 277 -12.84 1.24 -19.85
C HIS A 277 -13.19 0.38 -18.65
N VAL A 278 -12.87 -0.91 -18.69
CA VAL A 278 -12.99 -1.81 -17.54
C VAL A 278 -11.70 -2.60 -17.36
N LEU A 279 -11.39 -2.88 -16.10
CA LEU A 279 -10.24 -3.71 -15.75
C LEU A 279 -10.65 -5.17 -15.61
N VAL A 280 -9.90 -6.05 -16.26
CA VAL A 280 -10.10 -7.50 -16.22
C VAL A 280 -8.79 -8.16 -15.78
N THR A 281 -8.85 -8.97 -14.73
CA THR A 281 -7.73 -9.81 -14.30
C THR A 281 -7.99 -11.25 -14.68
N GLY A 282 -6.95 -12.02 -15.01
CA GLY A 282 -7.06 -13.45 -15.31
C GLY A 282 -5.79 -14.00 -15.92
N ASP A 283 -5.83 -15.25 -16.36
CA ASP A 283 -4.70 -15.93 -16.97
C ASP A 283 -4.29 -15.24 -18.28
N ARG A 284 -2.99 -15.28 -18.60
CA ARG A 284 -2.46 -14.73 -19.88
C ARG A 284 -2.98 -15.50 -21.08
N SER A 285 -3.11 -16.81 -20.95
CA SER A 285 -3.71 -17.68 -21.96
C SER A 285 -4.21 -18.97 -21.32
N VAL A 286 -4.89 -19.83 -22.10
CA VAL A 286 -5.29 -21.18 -21.65
C VAL A 286 -4.12 -22.06 -21.19
N ASN A 287 -2.89 -21.78 -21.67
CA ASN A 287 -1.69 -22.55 -21.34
C ASN A 287 -0.71 -21.77 -20.44
N ASP A 288 -1.08 -20.55 -20.03
CA ASP A 288 -0.22 -19.67 -19.24
C ASP A 288 -1.02 -19.09 -18.08
N THR A 289 -0.82 -19.70 -16.91
CA THR A 289 -1.51 -19.42 -15.65
C THR A 289 -0.94 -18.20 -14.93
N HIS A 290 0.06 -17.50 -15.49
CA HIS A 290 0.45 -16.21 -14.96
C HIS A 290 -0.70 -15.21 -15.10
N THR A 291 -0.91 -14.41 -14.06
CA THR A 291 -1.97 -13.41 -14.03
C THR A 291 -1.58 -12.18 -14.84
N ALA A 292 -2.54 -11.59 -15.55
CA ALA A 292 -2.42 -10.31 -16.21
C ALA A 292 -3.63 -9.43 -15.90
N LEU A 293 -3.35 -8.15 -15.62
CA LEU A 293 -4.31 -7.08 -15.53
C LEU A 293 -4.46 -6.44 -16.92
N ARG A 294 -5.66 -6.46 -17.47
CA ARG A 294 -5.98 -5.94 -18.81
C ARG A 294 -6.94 -4.78 -18.71
N VAL A 295 -6.68 -3.73 -19.48
CA VAL A 295 -7.54 -2.56 -19.64
C VAL A 295 -8.33 -2.73 -20.93
N VAL A 296 -9.65 -2.85 -20.83
CA VAL A 296 -10.54 -3.12 -21.97
C VAL A 296 -11.41 -1.89 -22.23
N SER A 297 -11.35 -1.33 -23.45
CA SER A 297 -12.26 -0.26 -23.84
C SER A 297 -13.70 -0.77 -23.90
N VAL A 298 -14.63 -0.12 -23.19
CA VAL A 298 -16.05 -0.52 -23.22
C VAL A 298 -16.68 -0.25 -24.59
N GLY A 299 -16.18 0.75 -25.32
CA GLY A 299 -16.71 1.14 -26.63
C GLY A 299 -16.32 0.19 -27.76
N SER A 300 -15.10 -0.36 -27.74
CA SER A 300 -14.60 -1.22 -28.81
C SER A 300 -14.36 -2.67 -28.41
N GLY A 301 -14.26 -2.97 -27.11
CA GLY A 301 -13.84 -4.26 -26.60
C GLY A 301 -12.36 -4.61 -26.83
N ALA A 302 -11.58 -3.67 -27.37
CA ALA A 302 -10.16 -3.84 -27.53
C ALA A 302 -9.43 -3.75 -26.18
N VAL A 303 -8.43 -4.61 -25.99
CA VAL A 303 -7.45 -4.46 -24.90
C VAL A 303 -6.50 -3.32 -25.28
N ILE A 304 -6.61 -2.21 -24.56
CA ILE A 304 -5.83 -0.99 -24.80
C ILE A 304 -4.60 -0.86 -23.90
N GLY A 305 -4.53 -1.70 -22.86
CA GLY A 305 -3.39 -1.82 -21.96
C GLY A 305 -3.35 -3.21 -21.33
N SER A 306 -2.16 -3.71 -21.03
CA SER A 306 -1.97 -4.97 -20.31
C SER A 306 -0.72 -4.87 -19.46
N LEU A 307 -0.81 -5.35 -18.22
CA LEU A 307 0.29 -5.47 -17.30
C LEU A 307 0.29 -6.87 -16.70
N ASP A 308 1.43 -7.50 -16.75
CA ASP A 308 1.69 -8.75 -16.06
C ASP A 308 1.74 -8.49 -14.56
N VAL A 309 0.95 -9.23 -13.78
CA VAL A 309 0.89 -9.05 -12.33
C VAL A 309 1.22 -10.34 -11.58
N ALA A 310 1.91 -10.20 -10.45
CA ALA A 310 2.38 -11.34 -9.65
C ALA A 310 1.24 -12.04 -8.87
N SER A 311 0.11 -11.36 -8.67
CA SER A 311 -1.02 -11.91 -7.93
C SER A 311 -2.34 -11.23 -8.32
N SER A 312 -3.45 -11.82 -7.89
CA SER A 312 -4.78 -11.23 -8.07
C SER A 312 -4.91 -9.90 -7.33
N PRO A 313 -5.72 -8.95 -7.84
CA PRO A 313 -6.04 -7.71 -7.15
C PRO A 313 -6.56 -7.96 -5.72
N THR A 314 -6.11 -7.14 -4.79
CA THR A 314 -6.50 -7.14 -3.37
C THR A 314 -7.18 -5.84 -2.96
N ALA A 315 -6.90 -4.74 -3.66
CA ALA A 315 -7.52 -3.43 -3.46
C ALA A 315 -7.65 -2.68 -4.79
N THR A 316 -8.60 -1.78 -4.86
CA THR A 316 -8.75 -0.82 -5.96
C THR A 316 -9.15 0.52 -5.41
N ILE A 317 -8.77 1.58 -6.12
CA ILE A 317 -9.14 2.93 -5.75
C ILE A 317 -9.21 3.83 -6.98
N ALA A 318 -10.32 4.56 -7.13
CA ALA A 318 -10.44 5.63 -8.10
C ALA A 318 -9.51 6.80 -7.75
N LEU A 319 -8.85 7.36 -8.77
CA LEU A 319 -7.99 8.53 -8.67
C LEU A 319 -8.77 9.78 -9.11
N ALA A 320 -8.45 10.96 -8.56
CA ALA A 320 -9.19 12.18 -8.87
C ALA A 320 -9.05 12.59 -10.36
N GLY A 321 -7.91 12.27 -10.98
CA GLY A 321 -7.66 12.43 -12.41
C GLY A 321 -8.43 11.46 -13.32
N GLY A 322 -9.36 10.67 -12.78
CA GLY A 322 -10.15 9.67 -13.54
C GLY A 322 -9.41 8.36 -13.81
N GLY A 323 -8.22 8.18 -13.24
CA GLY A 323 -7.50 6.92 -13.25
C GLY A 323 -8.00 5.95 -12.18
N THR A 324 -7.37 4.78 -12.10
CA THR A 324 -7.60 3.77 -11.07
C THR A 324 -6.27 3.17 -10.65
N ALA A 325 -5.99 3.10 -9.35
CA ALA A 325 -4.90 2.29 -8.83
C ALA A 325 -5.45 0.92 -8.38
N VAL A 326 -4.73 -0.14 -8.73
CA VAL A 326 -5.05 -1.53 -8.40
C VAL A 326 -3.88 -2.10 -7.62
N ALA A 327 -4.12 -2.46 -6.37
CA ALA A 327 -3.12 -3.14 -5.56
C ALA A 327 -3.24 -4.65 -5.73
N THR A 328 -2.10 -5.32 -5.81
CA THR A 328 -1.98 -6.78 -5.68
C THR A 328 -1.26 -7.09 -4.37
N SER A 329 -0.86 -8.34 -4.14
CA SER A 329 -0.05 -8.69 -2.97
C SER A 329 1.37 -8.11 -3.02
N TYR A 330 1.89 -7.76 -4.19
CA TYR A 330 3.31 -7.44 -4.37
C TYR A 330 3.56 -6.14 -5.14
N GLU A 331 2.57 -5.62 -5.86
CA GLU A 331 2.74 -4.42 -6.67
C GLU A 331 1.45 -3.59 -6.72
N ILE A 332 1.57 -2.35 -7.18
CA ILE A 332 0.41 -1.55 -7.57
C ILE A 332 0.50 -1.27 -9.06
N ALA A 333 -0.62 -1.40 -9.75
CA ALA A 333 -0.78 -0.94 -11.12
C ALA A 333 -1.60 0.36 -11.11
N VAL A 334 -1.13 1.41 -11.76
CA VAL A 334 -1.96 2.59 -12.07
C VAL A 334 -2.43 2.50 -13.49
N VAL A 335 -3.74 2.61 -13.66
CA VAL A 335 -4.40 2.79 -14.94
C VAL A 335 -4.83 4.25 -15.04
N THR A 336 -4.31 4.95 -16.02
CA THR A 336 -4.68 6.34 -16.27
C THR A 336 -5.99 6.42 -17.06
N ALA A 337 -6.62 7.59 -17.11
CA ALA A 337 -7.91 7.77 -17.79
C ALA A 337 -7.87 7.45 -19.30
N ASP A 338 -6.69 7.52 -19.94
CA ASP A 338 -6.49 7.15 -21.35
C ASP A 338 -6.28 5.64 -21.57
N GLY A 339 -6.27 4.85 -20.49
CA GLY A 339 -6.13 3.41 -20.50
C GLY A 339 -4.69 2.89 -20.46
N ARG A 340 -3.66 3.76 -20.34
CA ARG A 340 -2.29 3.30 -20.08
C ARG A 340 -2.18 2.72 -18.68
N VAL A 341 -1.52 1.57 -18.58
CA VAL A 341 -1.24 0.87 -17.32
C VAL A 341 0.27 0.91 -17.03
N THR A 342 0.63 1.32 -15.82
CA THR A 342 2.02 1.39 -15.35
C THR A 342 2.17 0.70 -13.99
N PRO A 343 3.21 -0.13 -13.78
CA PRO A 343 3.52 -0.65 -12.46
C PRO A 343 4.12 0.46 -11.59
N LEU A 344 3.75 0.48 -10.32
CA LEU A 344 4.36 1.29 -9.27
C LEU A 344 5.18 0.39 -8.35
N THR A 345 6.47 0.70 -8.24
CA THR A 345 7.35 0.01 -7.30
C THR A 345 7.22 0.63 -5.91
N VAL A 346 6.96 -0.21 -4.91
CA VAL A 346 6.89 0.19 -3.49
C VAL A 346 7.98 -0.57 -2.73
N GLY A 347 8.55 0.05 -1.70
CA GLY A 347 9.58 -0.60 -0.87
C GLY A 347 10.97 -0.68 -1.51
N ALA A 348 11.20 0.04 -2.61
CA ALA A 348 12.53 0.20 -3.22
C ALA A 348 13.51 0.95 -2.32
N THR A 349 13.08 1.57 -1.22
CA THR A 349 14.02 2.23 -0.31
C THR A 349 14.68 1.21 0.62
N ASP A 350 16.01 1.23 0.69
CA ASP A 350 16.77 0.44 1.66
C ASP A 350 16.50 0.91 3.10
N PHE A 351 17.11 0.25 4.09
CA PHE A 351 16.96 0.63 5.50
C PHE A 351 17.41 2.07 5.79
N PHE A 352 18.35 2.59 5.00
CA PHE A 352 18.87 3.95 5.12
C PHE A 352 18.09 4.97 4.29
N GLY A 353 17.01 4.56 3.62
CA GLY A 353 16.21 5.41 2.76
C GLY A 353 16.80 5.65 1.37
N ASN A 354 17.84 4.90 0.97
CA ASN A 354 18.39 5.01 -0.38
C ASN A 354 17.49 4.23 -1.37
N PRO A 355 17.22 4.76 -2.57
CA PRO A 355 16.58 3.98 -3.61
C PRO A 355 17.47 2.79 -4.02
N SER A 356 16.87 1.60 -4.13
CA SER A 356 17.50 0.37 -4.61
C SER A 356 17.66 0.34 -6.12
#